data_AF-A0A1V4DHY4-F1
#
_entry.id   AF-A0A1V4DHY4-F1
#
_cell.length_a   1.000
_cell.length_b   1.000
_cell.length_c   1.000
_cell.angle_alpha   90.00
_cell.angle_beta   90.00
_cell.angle_gamma   90.00
#
_symmetry.space_group_name_H-M   'P 1'
#
loop_
_entity.id
_entity.type
_entity.pdbx_description
1 polymer ?
#
loop_
_entity_poly.entity_id
_entity_poly.type
_entity_poly.pdbx_seq_one_letter_code
_entity_poly.pdbx_strand_id
1 'polypeptide(L)'
;MLRKNDGYLLLESLLAMLALTVGILFMCETIVFIRYEQEKSQNDLELAIFAKEWEYATTQKDKEALRQKAEKEKIVIIDGSDQQIVLKKNGRVLDISRDG
;
A
#
# COMPACT_ATOMS: atom_id res chain seq x y z
N MET A 1 20.46 42.95 33.82
CA MET A 1 20.70 42.51 32.43
C MET A 1 20.57 41.01 32.24
N LEU A 2 21.14 40.15 33.10
CA LEU A 2 21.01 38.68 32.98
C LEU A 2 19.57 38.14 32.86
N ARG A 3 18.65 38.54 33.75
CA ARG A 3 17.23 38.08 33.71
C ARG A 3 16.48 38.42 32.41
N LYS A 4 16.90 39.44 31.65
CA LYS A 4 16.28 39.80 30.36
C LYS A 4 16.77 38.89 29.23
N ASN A 5 18.01 38.41 29.31
CA ASN A 5 18.57 37.43 28.39
C ASN A 5 18.02 36.02 28.64
N ASP A 6 17.80 35.65 29.91
CA ASP A 6 17.31 34.31 30.26
C ASP A 6 15.91 34.04 29.69
N GLY A 7 15.01 35.03 29.74
CA GLY A 7 13.67 34.90 29.16
C GLY A 7 13.67 34.84 27.63
N TYR A 8 14.61 35.54 26.99
CA TYR A 8 14.78 35.50 25.53
C TYR A 8 15.38 34.16 25.08
N LEU A 9 16.39 33.66 25.80
CA LEU A 9 16.99 32.34 25.56
C LEU A 9 15.97 31.21 25.77
N LEU A 10 15.10 31.34 26.78
CA LEU A 10 14.01 30.39 27.03
C LEU A 10 12.99 30.39 25.89
N LEU A 11 12.64 31.57 25.36
CA LEU A 11 11.76 31.68 24.19
C LEU A 11 12.39 31.05 22.95
N GLU A 12 13.66 31.33 22.66
CA GLU A 12 14.39 30.72 21.53
C GLU A 12 14.46 29.20 21.67
N SER A 13 14.69 28.69 22.88
CA SER A 13 14.71 27.26 23.17
C SER A 13 13.34 26.60 22.98
N LEU A 14 12.26 27.28 23.39
CA LEU A 14 10.89 26.82 23.17
C LEU A 14 10.52 26.82 21.69
N LEU A 15 10.92 27.84 20.93
CA LEU A 15 10.73 27.91 19.49
C LEU A 15 11.51 26.81 18.77
N ALA A 16 12.75 26.56 19.18
CA ALA A 16 13.56 25.47 18.65
C ALA A 16 12.94 24.10 18.95
N MET A 17 12.46 23.88 20.18
CA MET A 17 11.73 22.65 20.52
C MET A 17 10.46 22.50 19.69
N LEU A 18 9.67 23.56 19.51
CA LEU A 18 8.46 23.52 18.69
C LEU A 18 8.80 23.13 17.24
N ALA A 19 9.82 23.75 16.65
CA ALA A 19 10.27 23.44 15.29
C ALA A 19 10.73 21.98 15.17
N LEU A 20 11.48 21.47 16.15
CA LEU A 20 11.91 20.07 16.19
C LEU A 20 10.73 19.12 16.33
N THR A 21 9.77 19.41 17.22
CA THR A 21 8.58 18.57 17.42
C THR A 21 7.74 18.52 16.14
N VAL A 22 7.49 19.66 15.50
CA VAL A 22 6.75 19.72 14.22
C VAL A 22 7.51 18.95 13.13
N GLY A 23 8.84 19.11 13.04
CA GLY A 23 9.66 18.36 12.09
C GLY A 23 9.59 16.85 12.30
N ILE A 24 9.63 16.39 13.55
CA ILE A 24 9.49 14.96 13.89
C ILE A 24 8.10 14.44 13.52
N LEU A 25 7.05 15.18 13.85
CA LEU A 25 5.68 14.80 13.50
C LEU A 25 5.50 14.68 11.98
N PHE A 26 6.05 15.63 11.22
CA PHE A 26 6.01 15.60 9.76
C PHE A 26 6.75 14.39 9.17
N MET A 27 7.92 14.06 9.72
CA MET A 27 8.66 12.85 9.32
C MET A 27 7.87 11.58 9.63
N CYS A 28 7.26 11.48 10.81
CA CYS A 28 6.43 10.33 11.18
C CYS A 28 5.25 10.16 10.22
N GLU A 29 4.53 11.23 9.90
CA GLU A 29 3.43 11.21 8.94
C GLU A 29 3.89 10.77 7.55
N THR A 30 5.02 11.32 7.09
CA THR A 30 5.62 10.95 5.79
C THR A 30 5.96 9.46 5.75
N ILE A 31 6.54 8.89 6.81
CA ILE A 31 6.87 7.46 6.89
C ILE A 31 5.60 6.61 6.83
N VAL A 32 4.56 6.99 7.55
CA VAL A 32 3.28 6.29 7.54
C VAL A 32 2.66 6.32 6.15
N PHE A 33 2.66 7.49 5.51
CA PHE A 33 2.16 7.67 4.15
C PHE A 33 2.91 6.81 3.12
N ILE A 34 4.24 6.82 3.16
CA ILE A 34 5.06 6.01 2.25
C ILE A 34 4.79 4.52 2.45
N ARG A 35 4.69 4.05 3.70
CA ARG A 35 4.36 2.64 3.99
C ARG A 35 2.99 2.27 3.43
N TYR A 36 2.00 3.14 3.58
CA TYR A 36 0.67 2.93 3.04
C TYR A 36 0.68 2.83 1.50
N GLU A 37 1.34 3.76 0.81
CA GLU A 37 1.44 3.71 -0.67
C GLU A 37 2.27 2.52 -1.16
N GLN A 38 3.29 2.10 -0.41
CA GLN A 38 4.06 0.91 -0.72
C GLN A 38 3.22 -0.36 -0.59
N GLU A 39 2.48 -0.53 0.51
CA GLU A 39 1.59 -1.68 0.71
C GLU A 39 0.51 -1.74 -0.38
N LYS A 40 -0.07 -0.59 -0.70
CA LYS A 40 -1.02 -0.44 -1.81
C LYS A 40 -0.41 -0.90 -3.14
N SER A 41 0.76 -0.39 -3.50
CA SER A 41 1.43 -0.73 -4.76
C SER A 41 1.81 -2.21 -4.81
N GLN A 42 2.20 -2.81 -3.68
CA GLN A 42 2.47 -4.24 -3.58
C GLN A 42 1.21 -5.07 -3.82
N ASN A 43 0.08 -4.73 -3.20
CA ASN A 43 -1.19 -5.41 -3.43
C ASN A 43 -1.63 -5.30 -4.91
N ASP A 44 -1.51 -4.11 -5.52
CA ASP A 44 -1.86 -3.90 -6.92
C ASP A 44 -0.98 -4.74 -7.86
N LEU A 45 0.33 -4.79 -7.59
CA LEU A 45 1.28 -5.61 -8.35
C LEU A 45 0.99 -7.10 -8.22
N GLU A 46 0.70 -7.59 -7.01
CA GLU A 46 0.36 -8.99 -6.77
C GLU A 46 -0.94 -9.39 -7.50
N LEU A 47 -1.96 -8.54 -7.47
CA LEU A 47 -3.19 -8.76 -8.22
C LEU A 47 -2.93 -8.80 -9.73
N ALA A 48 -2.09 -7.90 -10.25
CA ALA A 48 -1.72 -7.88 -11.66
C ALA A 48 -0.93 -9.13 -12.09
N ILE A 49 0.03 -9.57 -11.27
CA ILE A 49 0.78 -10.82 -11.49
C ILE A 49 -0.19 -12.01 -11.51
N PHE A 50 -1.08 -12.10 -10.53
CA PHE A 50 -2.05 -13.19 -10.46
C PHE A 50 -2.98 -13.20 -11.68
N ALA A 51 -3.47 -12.04 -12.12
CA ALA A 51 -4.31 -11.94 -13.31
C ALA A 51 -3.57 -12.43 -14.57
N LYS A 52 -2.29 -12.09 -14.71
CA LYS A 52 -1.47 -12.60 -15.81
C LYS A 52 -1.24 -14.10 -15.73
N GLU A 53 -0.93 -14.65 -14.57
CA GLU A 53 -0.81 -16.10 -14.39
C GLU A 53 -2.13 -16.82 -14.71
N TRP A 54 -3.27 -16.25 -14.32
CA TRP A 54 -4.60 -16.78 -14.64
C TRP A 54 -4.88 -16.79 -16.14
N GLU A 55 -4.49 -15.73 -16.85
CA GLU A 55 -4.59 -15.63 -18.30
C GLU A 55 -3.74 -16.69 -19.04
N TYR A 56 -2.59 -17.06 -18.50
CA TYR A 56 -1.72 -18.10 -19.08
C TYR A 56 -2.08 -19.54 -18.65
N ALA A 57 -3.01 -19.72 -17.71
CA ALA A 57 -3.40 -21.04 -17.22
C ALA A 57 -4.28 -21.77 -18.24
N THR A 58 -3.66 -22.66 -19.02
CA THR A 58 -4.32 -23.42 -20.09
C THR A 58 -4.86 -24.78 -19.61
N THR A 59 -4.31 -25.35 -18.54
CA THR A 59 -4.74 -26.67 -18.02
C THR A 59 -5.60 -26.53 -16.76
N GLN A 60 -6.43 -27.55 -16.48
CA GLN A 60 -7.16 -27.62 -15.20
C GLN A 60 -6.22 -27.66 -13.99
N LYS A 61 -5.08 -28.34 -14.12
CA LYS A 61 -4.07 -28.43 -13.06
C LYS A 61 -3.48 -27.06 -12.72
N ASP A 62 -3.22 -26.22 -13.73
CA ASP A 62 -2.72 -24.86 -13.52
C ASP A 62 -3.77 -23.99 -12.83
N LYS A 63 -5.04 -24.09 -13.26
CA LYS A 63 -6.16 -23.37 -12.63
C LYS A 63 -6.36 -23.79 -11.17
N GLU A 64 -6.17 -25.06 -10.85
CA GLU A 64 -6.27 -25.56 -9.47
C GLU A 64 -5.09 -25.11 -8.61
N ALA A 65 -3.87 -25.12 -9.15
CA ALA A 65 -2.69 -24.56 -8.48
C ALA A 65 -2.84 -23.05 -8.20
N LEU A 66 -3.42 -22.30 -9.14
CA LEU A 66 -3.69 -20.87 -8.94
C LEU A 66 -4.78 -20.61 -7.91
N ARG A 67 -5.80 -21.47 -7.82
CA ARG A 67 -6.81 -21.38 -6.74
C ARG A 67 -6.17 -21.59 -5.36
N GLN A 68 -5.30 -22.58 -5.21
CA GLN A 68 -4.56 -22.80 -3.97
C GLN A 68 -3.64 -21.61 -3.63
N LYS A 69 -2.98 -21.03 -4.65
CA LYS A 69 -2.19 -19.81 -4.48
C LYS A 69 -3.07 -18.63 -4.03
N ALA A 70 -4.24 -18.45 -4.63
CA ALA A 70 -5.17 -17.41 -4.26
C ALA A 70 -5.63 -17.53 -2.79
N GLU A 71 -5.94 -18.75 -2.33
CA GLU A 71 -6.29 -19.01 -0.93
C GLU A 71 -5.15 -18.65 0.03
N LYS A 72 -3.92 -19.09 -0.29
CA LYS A 72 -2.74 -18.80 0.53
C LYS A 72 -2.45 -17.30 0.62
N GLU A 73 -2.55 -16.61 -0.51
CA GLU A 73 -2.27 -15.17 -0.63
C GLU A 73 -3.47 -14.28 -0.31
N LYS A 74 -4.60 -14.86 0.12
CA LYS A 74 -5.87 -14.18 0.44
C LYS A 74 -6.40 -13.32 -0.71
N ILE A 75 -6.24 -13.81 -1.94
CA ILE A 75 -6.83 -13.23 -3.15
C ILE A 75 -8.20 -13.88 -3.36
N VAL A 76 -9.23 -13.05 -3.51
CA VAL A 76 -10.59 -13.49 -3.84
C VAL A 76 -10.79 -13.32 -5.33
N ILE A 77 -11.07 -14.42 -6.02
CA ILE A 77 -11.46 -14.41 -7.43
C ILE A 77 -12.98 -14.18 -7.48
N ILE A 78 -13.41 -13.03 -7.97
CA ILE A 78 -14.83 -12.65 -8.12
C ILE A 78 -15.33 -13.12 -9.49
N ASP A 79 -14.54 -12.90 -10.54
CA ASP A 79 -14.73 -13.44 -11.88
C ASP A 79 -13.38 -13.91 -12.42
N GLY A 80 -13.35 -15.06 -13.08
CA GLY A 80 -12.17 -15.64 -13.70
C GLY A 80 -12.48 -16.22 -15.08
N SER A 81 -13.47 -15.65 -15.76
CA SER A 81 -13.84 -16.02 -17.13
C SER A 81 -12.76 -15.62 -18.12
N ASP A 82 -12.81 -16.20 -19.33
CA ASP A 82 -11.84 -15.88 -20.38
C ASP A 82 -12.01 -14.46 -20.95
N GLN A 83 -13.14 -13.79 -20.66
CA GLN A 83 -13.45 -12.43 -21.13
C GLN A 83 -13.22 -11.37 -20.05
N GLN A 84 -13.35 -11.72 -18.78
CA GLN A 84 -13.19 -10.79 -17.67
C GLN A 84 -12.56 -11.49 -16.46
N ILE A 85 -11.57 -10.83 -15.85
CA ILE A 85 -10.95 -11.26 -14.61
C ILE A 85 -11.14 -10.16 -13.56
N VAL A 86 -11.89 -10.49 -12.50
CA VAL A 86 -12.11 -9.60 -11.35
C VAL A 86 -11.51 -10.24 -10.11
N LEU A 87 -10.51 -9.57 -9.53
CA LEU A 87 -9.77 -10.04 -8.36
C LEU A 87 -9.86 -9.02 -7.23
N LYS A 88 -9.83 -9.50 -5.99
CA LYS A 88 -9.86 -8.65 -4.80
C LYS A 88 -8.84 -9.11 -3.75
N LYS A 89 -8.08 -8.16 -3.19
CA LYS A 89 -7.18 -8.39 -2.04
C LYS A 89 -7.14 -7.14 -1.17
N ASN A 90 -7.29 -7.29 0.15
CA ASN A 90 -7.17 -6.19 1.13
C ASN A 90 -7.97 -4.91 0.77
N GLY A 91 -9.19 -5.08 0.22
CA GLY A 91 -10.04 -3.96 -0.20
C GLY A 91 -9.74 -3.36 -1.57
N ARG A 92 -8.63 -3.73 -2.22
CA ARG A 92 -8.33 -3.42 -3.62
C ARG A 92 -9.06 -4.37 -4.55
N VAL A 93 -9.59 -3.83 -5.64
CA VAL A 93 -10.25 -4.60 -6.70
C VAL A 93 -9.52 -4.30 -8.01
N LEU A 94 -9.12 -5.35 -8.71
CA LEU A 94 -8.58 -5.29 -10.06
C LEU A 94 -9.61 -5.92 -10.99
N ASP A 95 -10.05 -5.15 -11.98
CA ASP A 95 -10.98 -5.59 -13.02
C ASP A 95 -10.28 -5.46 -14.37
N ILE A 96 -10.11 -6.58 -15.06
CA ILE A 96 -9.52 -6.65 -16.39
C ILE A 96 -10.57 -7.25 -17.32
N SER A 97 -11.18 -6.39 -18.13
CA SER A 97 -12.03 -6.77 -19.25
C SER A 97 -11.21 -6.87 -20.53
N ARG A 98 -11.39 -7.97 -21.28
CA ARG A 98 -10.87 -8.09 -22.64
C ARG A 98 -11.92 -7.53 -23.59
N ASP A 99 -11.67 -6.33 -24.11
CA ASP A 99 -12.35 -5.88 -25.32
C ASP A 99 -11.83 -6.75 -26.48
N GLY A 100 -12.76 -7.42 -27.16
CA GLY A 100 -12.48 -8.32 -28.28
C GLY A 100 -11.95 -7.62 -29.52
#